data_AF-A0A7K2TFX7-F1
#
_entry.id   AF-A0A7K2TFX7-F1
#
_cell.length_a   1.000
_cell.length_b   1.000
_cell.length_c   1.000
_cell.angle_alpha   90.00
_cell.angle_beta   90.00
_cell.angle_gamma   90.00
#
_symmetry.space_group_name_H-M   'P 1'
#
loop_
_entity.id
_entity.type
_entity.pdbx_description
1 polymer ?
#
loop_
_entity_poly.entity_id
_entity_poly.type
_entity_poly.pdbx_seq_one_letter_code
_entity_poly.pdbx_strand_id
1 'polypeptide(L)'
;MGDGALSVWERSSTVRVVPSARPRKLAKVPFVELADGRLQGVVSSGSDIGRVYVSSVAAGTYAYACSTNNNRPCGGARGGFCNHIRALVVEAVLQYGVDRVARYLRAEDDAELPDAGSVTSVMAAARPGPGDSSTAAQVFSRFLRHLGYLELEPVTAPLPEMHWFPTAGAVA
;
A
#
# COMPACT_ATOMS: atom_id res chain seq x y z
N MET A 1 -11.34 28.48 -36.36
CA MET A 1 -11.49 28.27 -34.92
C MET A 1 -12.47 27.12 -34.76
N GLY A 2 -12.13 25.85 -34.58
CA GLY A 2 -10.95 25.22 -34.00
C GLY A 2 -11.49 24.10 -33.11
N ASP A 3 -12.09 23.06 -33.73
CA ASP A 3 -12.58 21.87 -33.04
C ASP A 3 -11.38 21.15 -32.40
N GLY A 4 -11.26 21.28 -31.08
CA GLY A 4 -10.29 20.56 -30.27
C GLY A 4 -10.65 19.09 -30.24
N ALA A 5 -10.24 18.35 -31.27
CA ALA A 5 -10.27 16.91 -31.30
C ALA A 5 -9.39 16.38 -30.17
N LEU A 6 -9.99 16.08 -29.01
CA LEU A 6 -9.34 15.31 -27.96
C LEU A 6 -8.87 14.00 -28.58
N SER A 7 -7.56 13.77 -28.50
CA SER A 7 -6.89 12.68 -29.21
C SER A 7 -7.39 11.32 -28.71
N VAL A 8 -7.43 10.31 -29.59
CA VAL A 8 -7.86 8.93 -29.26
C VAL A 8 -7.12 8.34 -28.04
N TRP A 9 -5.92 8.84 -27.74
CA TRP A 9 -5.12 8.46 -26.57
C TRP A 9 -5.74 8.87 -25.23
N GLU A 10 -6.47 9.99 -25.17
CA GLU A 10 -7.23 10.40 -23.97
C GLU A 10 -8.50 9.57 -23.75
N ARG A 11 -8.97 8.86 -24.79
CA ARG A 11 -10.10 7.91 -24.71
C ARG A 11 -9.67 6.46 -24.50
N SER A 12 -8.37 6.19 -24.50
CA SER A 12 -7.87 4.84 -24.30
C SER A 12 -7.90 4.53 -22.80
N SER A 13 -8.69 3.53 -22.41
CA SER A 13 -8.65 2.92 -21.08
C SER A 13 -7.36 2.11 -20.89
N THR A 14 -6.22 2.73 -21.16
CA THR A 14 -4.91 2.16 -20.86
C THR A 14 -4.66 2.40 -19.38
N VAL A 15 -4.75 1.32 -18.59
CA VAL A 15 -4.17 1.32 -17.25
C VAL A 15 -2.72 1.76 -17.43
N ARG A 16 -2.34 2.89 -16.80
CA ARG A 16 -0.94 3.34 -16.83
C ARG A 16 -0.07 2.17 -16.38
N VAL A 17 0.92 1.83 -17.21
CA VAL A 17 1.91 0.82 -16.86
C VAL A 17 2.52 1.23 -15.53
N VAL A 18 2.29 0.42 -14.50
CA VAL A 18 2.88 0.65 -13.19
C VAL A 18 4.39 0.42 -13.38
N PRO A 19 5.25 1.37 -12.98
CA PRO A 19 6.69 1.15 -13.05
C PRO A 19 7.06 -0.15 -12.33
N SER A 20 8.10 -0.82 -12.81
CA SER A 20 8.57 -2.05 -12.18
C SER A 20 8.80 -1.85 -10.69
N ALA A 21 8.41 -2.85 -9.90
CA ALA A 21 8.54 -2.80 -8.44
C ALA A 21 10.02 -2.54 -8.08
N ARG A 22 10.27 -1.44 -7.35
CA ARG A 22 11.62 -1.10 -6.90
C ARG A 22 12.14 -2.18 -5.93
N PRO A 23 13.45 -2.48 -5.91
CA PRO A 23 14.03 -3.35 -4.90
C PRO A 23 13.65 -2.88 -3.50
N ARG A 24 13.04 -3.75 -2.71
CA ARG A 24 12.48 -3.41 -1.39
C ARG A 24 13.14 -4.19 -0.28
N LYS A 25 13.29 -3.54 0.88
CA LYS A 25 13.82 -4.17 2.09
C LYS A 25 12.70 -4.93 2.81
N LEU A 26 12.46 -6.17 2.37
CA LEU A 26 11.41 -7.06 2.92
C LEU A 26 11.52 -7.28 4.43
N ALA A 27 12.72 -7.12 5.00
CA ALA A 27 12.97 -7.31 6.43
C ALA A 27 12.10 -6.42 7.32
N LYS A 28 11.72 -5.21 6.88
CA LYS A 28 11.00 -4.25 7.75
C LYS A 28 9.48 -4.27 7.55
N VAL A 29 9.03 -4.20 6.31
CA VAL A 29 7.61 -4.28 5.93
C VAL A 29 7.48 -5.35 4.87
N PRO A 30 7.30 -6.62 5.26
CA PRO A 30 7.23 -7.72 4.31
C PRO A 30 5.96 -7.68 3.44
N PHE A 31 4.88 -7.06 3.92
CA PHE A 31 3.62 -7.03 3.19
C PHE A 31 2.88 -5.70 3.36
N VAL A 32 2.39 -5.15 2.26
CA VAL A 32 1.57 -3.94 2.21
C VAL A 32 0.57 -4.11 1.07
N GLU A 33 -0.65 -3.62 1.25
CA GLU A 33 -1.69 -3.61 0.24
C GLU A 33 -2.62 -2.40 0.40
N LEU A 34 -3.18 -1.97 -0.73
CA LEU A 34 -4.33 -1.07 -0.79
C LEU A 34 -5.54 -1.93 -1.17
N ALA A 35 -6.29 -2.41 -0.17
CA ALA A 35 -7.42 -3.31 -0.37
C ALA A 35 -8.56 -2.98 0.61
N ASP A 36 -9.79 -3.31 0.22
CA ASP A 36 -10.97 -3.23 1.10
C ASP A 36 -11.16 -1.85 1.77
N GLY A 37 -10.82 -0.77 1.06
CA GLY A 37 -10.91 0.60 1.58
C GLY A 37 -9.88 0.94 2.65
N ARG A 38 -8.79 0.16 2.77
CA ARG A 38 -7.75 0.33 3.78
C ARG A 38 -6.35 0.25 3.17
N LEU A 39 -5.44 1.05 3.72
CA LEU A 39 -4.01 0.72 3.66
C LEU A 39 -3.74 -0.26 4.78
N GLN A 40 -3.24 -1.45 4.46
CA GLN A 40 -3.01 -2.49 5.45
C GLN A 40 -1.81 -3.35 5.11
N GLY A 41 -1.28 -4.04 6.11
CA GLY A 41 -0.14 -4.92 5.89
C GLY A 41 0.49 -5.45 7.16
N VAL A 42 1.66 -6.05 6.98
CA VAL A 42 2.43 -6.70 8.04
C VAL A 42 3.79 -6.02 8.16
N VAL A 43 4.14 -5.65 9.38
CA VAL A 43 5.38 -4.94 9.73
C VAL A 43 6.16 -5.78 10.72
N SER A 44 7.44 -6.02 10.45
CA SER A 44 8.30 -6.79 11.34
C SER A 44 8.59 -6.05 12.64
N SER A 45 8.60 -6.79 13.76
CA SER A 45 9.09 -6.28 15.02
C SER A 45 10.59 -5.99 14.92
N GLY A 46 11.03 -4.88 15.51
CA GLY A 46 12.46 -4.56 15.59
C GLY A 46 13.21 -5.39 16.63
N SER A 47 12.48 -6.05 17.56
CA SER A 47 13.05 -6.74 18.71
C SER A 47 13.02 -8.27 18.63
N ASP A 48 12.27 -8.84 17.69
CA ASP A 48 11.97 -10.27 17.65
C ASP A 48 11.54 -10.66 16.23
N ILE A 49 12.33 -11.52 15.58
CA ILE A 49 12.09 -11.92 14.19
C ILE A 49 10.80 -12.73 14.01
N GLY A 50 10.34 -13.43 15.05
CA GLY A 50 9.09 -14.21 15.02
C GLY A 50 7.84 -13.36 15.25
N ARG A 51 8.00 -12.08 15.59
CA ARG A 51 6.91 -11.18 15.92
C ARG A 51 6.67 -10.19 14.80
N VAL A 52 5.44 -10.16 14.33
CA VAL A 52 5.00 -9.18 13.35
C VAL A 52 3.76 -8.43 13.85
N TYR A 53 3.57 -7.23 13.32
CA TYR A 53 2.43 -6.38 13.60
C TYR A 53 1.57 -6.26 12.35
N VAL A 54 0.29 -6.57 12.51
CA VAL A 54 -0.72 -6.28 11.49
C VAL A 54 -1.21 -4.86 11.73
N SER A 55 -0.95 -3.98 10.77
CA SER A 55 -1.24 -2.55 10.86
C SER A 55 -2.18 -2.17 9.74
N SER A 56 -3.11 -1.25 10.02
CA SER A 56 -4.07 -0.82 9.02
C SER A 56 -4.61 0.59 9.30
N VAL A 57 -4.97 1.30 8.24
CA VAL A 57 -5.57 2.64 8.24
C VAL A 57 -6.74 2.65 7.26
N ALA A 58 -7.93 3.05 7.71
CA ALA A 58 -9.11 3.18 6.86
C ALA A 58 -9.05 4.44 6.00
N ALA A 59 -9.45 4.35 4.73
CA ALA A 59 -9.55 5.51 3.85
C ALA A 59 -10.62 6.50 4.34
N GLY A 60 -10.36 7.81 4.20
CA GLY A 60 -11.26 8.91 4.56
C GLY A 60 -11.41 9.20 6.06
N THR A 61 -11.60 8.17 6.89
CA THR A 61 -11.70 8.34 8.36
C THR A 61 -10.35 8.26 9.06
N TYR A 62 -9.36 7.65 8.39
CA TYR A 62 -8.03 7.35 8.93
C TYR A 62 -8.03 6.54 10.23
N ALA A 63 -9.16 5.90 10.54
CA ALA A 63 -9.30 5.04 11.71
C ALA A 63 -8.25 3.92 11.63
N TYR A 64 -7.45 3.77 12.69
CA TYR A 64 -6.26 2.93 12.66
C TYR A 64 -6.32 1.76 13.62
N ALA A 65 -5.73 0.64 13.21
CA ALA A 65 -5.55 -0.52 14.08
C ALA A 65 -4.12 -1.06 13.92
N CYS A 66 -3.52 -1.46 15.03
CA CYS A 66 -2.20 -2.11 15.04
C CYS A 66 -2.16 -3.12 16.18
N SER A 67 -1.94 -4.39 15.85
CA SER A 67 -1.82 -5.48 16.81
C SER A 67 -0.76 -6.47 16.37
N THR A 68 -0.21 -7.25 17.29
CA THR A 68 0.69 -8.36 16.96
C THR A 68 -0.06 -9.50 16.29
N ASN A 69 0.67 -10.43 15.66
CA ASN A 69 0.12 -11.67 15.09
C ASN A 69 -0.59 -12.61 16.08
N ASN A 70 -0.50 -12.36 17.38
CA ASN A 70 -1.30 -13.03 18.43
C ASN A 70 -2.36 -12.11 19.06
N ASN A 71 -2.83 -11.11 18.32
CA ASN A 71 -3.91 -10.18 18.66
C ASN A 71 -3.65 -9.33 19.93
N ARG A 72 -2.39 -9.12 20.33
CA ARG A 72 -2.08 -8.15 21.40
C ARG A 72 -2.05 -6.73 20.82
N PRO A 73 -2.76 -5.76 21.41
CA PRO A 73 -2.77 -4.39 20.91
C PRO A 73 -1.37 -3.77 20.98
N CYS A 74 -1.00 -3.00 19.95
CA CYS A 74 0.28 -2.30 19.93
C CYS A 74 0.30 -1.18 20.97
N GLY A 75 1.25 -1.22 21.91
CA GLY A 75 1.37 -0.20 22.95
C GLY A 75 1.60 1.22 22.41
N GLY A 76 2.20 1.35 21.23
CA GLY A 76 2.44 2.63 20.56
C GLY A 76 1.27 3.19 19.76
N ALA A 77 0.14 2.47 19.66
CA ALA A 77 -1.07 2.91 18.96
C ALA A 77 -2.07 3.62 19.90
N ARG A 78 -1.58 4.20 20.99
CA ARG A 78 -2.40 4.95 21.96
C ARG A 78 -2.26 6.44 21.66
N GLY A 79 -3.25 7.02 20.99
CA GLY A 79 -3.33 8.47 20.73
C GLY A 79 -2.84 8.93 19.36
N GLY A 80 -2.41 8.01 18.48
CA GLY A 80 -2.08 8.33 17.10
C GLY A 80 -1.44 7.15 16.37
N PHE A 81 -0.96 7.41 15.16
CA PHE A 81 -0.24 6.42 14.39
C PHE A 81 1.04 5.98 15.11
N CYS A 82 1.20 4.68 15.31
CA CYS A 82 2.41 4.10 15.85
C CYS A 82 3.51 4.02 14.77
N ASN A 83 4.73 3.67 15.17
CA ASN A 83 5.85 3.53 14.22
C ASN A 83 5.61 2.42 13.18
N HIS A 84 4.80 1.40 13.48
CA HIS A 84 4.44 0.38 12.49
C HIS A 84 3.53 0.96 11.40
N ILE A 85 2.54 1.79 11.76
CA ILE A 85 1.67 2.45 10.79
C ILE A 85 2.47 3.43 9.93
N ARG A 86 3.37 4.22 10.53
CA ARG A 86 4.26 5.12 9.76
C ARG A 86 5.13 4.35 8.77
N ALA A 87 5.74 3.24 9.21
CA ALA A 87 6.55 2.39 8.34
C ALA A 87 5.72 1.79 7.20
N LEU A 88 4.46 1.40 7.48
CA LEU A 88 3.53 0.89 6.48
C LEU A 88 3.22 1.95 5.40
N VAL A 89 2.99 3.21 5.78
CA VAL A 89 2.74 4.30 4.83
C VAL A 89 3.97 4.56 3.96
N VAL A 90 5.17 4.57 4.56
CA VAL A 90 6.44 4.71 3.82
C VAL A 90 6.59 3.61 2.78
N GLU A 91 6.35 2.35 3.15
CA GLU A 91 6.45 1.23 2.20
C GLU A 91 5.36 1.31 1.11
N ALA A 92 4.14 1.72 1.46
CA ALA A 92 3.07 1.90 0.49
C ALA A 92 3.43 2.95 -0.57
N VAL A 93 3.97 4.10 -0.15
CA VAL A 93 4.40 5.15 -1.07
C VAL A 93 5.59 4.68 -1.92
N LEU A 94 6.51 3.92 -1.33
CA LEU A 94 7.63 3.33 -2.07
C LEU A 94 7.16 2.38 -3.19
N GLN A 95 6.11 1.57 -2.94
CA GLN A 95 5.62 0.57 -3.90
C GLN A 95 4.60 1.10 -4.89
N TYR A 96 3.69 1.96 -4.43
CA TYR A 96 2.53 2.38 -5.21
C TYR A 96 2.62 3.81 -5.71
N GLY A 97 3.58 4.59 -5.22
CA GLY A 97 3.71 6.02 -5.48
C GLY A 97 2.82 6.87 -4.58
N VAL A 98 3.26 8.11 -4.31
CA VAL A 98 2.58 9.03 -3.38
C VAL A 98 1.16 9.36 -3.83
N ASP A 99 0.97 9.68 -5.12
CA ASP A 99 -0.35 10.06 -5.67
C ASP A 99 -1.39 8.96 -5.52
N ARG A 100 -0.99 7.71 -5.75
CA ARG A 100 -1.91 6.57 -5.67
C ARG A 100 -2.31 6.31 -4.22
N VAL A 101 -1.36 6.39 -3.30
CA VAL A 101 -1.62 6.20 -1.86
C VAL A 101 -2.48 7.33 -1.32
N ALA A 102 -2.15 8.58 -1.62
CA ALA A 102 -2.90 9.76 -1.19
C ALA A 102 -4.36 9.70 -1.67
N ARG A 103 -4.57 9.49 -2.98
CA ARG A 103 -5.89 9.36 -3.58
C ARG A 103 -6.69 8.20 -2.99
N TYR A 104 -6.07 7.03 -2.84
CA TYR A 104 -6.75 5.85 -2.28
C TYR A 104 -7.19 6.10 -0.83
N LEU A 105 -6.33 6.72 -0.02
CA LEU A 105 -6.64 7.06 1.37
C LEU A 105 -7.54 8.28 1.52
N ARG A 106 -7.78 9.04 0.44
CA ARG A 106 -8.44 10.35 0.45
C ARG A 106 -7.69 11.40 1.26
N ALA A 107 -6.37 11.22 1.40
CA ALA A 107 -5.47 12.15 2.06
C ALA A 107 -4.90 13.12 1.03
N GLU A 108 -5.78 13.90 0.42
CA GLU A 108 -5.43 14.94 -0.56
C GLU A 108 -5.35 16.30 0.15
N ASP A 109 -4.44 17.16 -0.32
CA ASP A 109 -4.27 18.55 0.10
C ASP A 109 -4.32 19.41 -1.17
N ASP A 110 -4.57 20.72 -1.04
CA ASP A 110 -4.59 21.66 -2.17
C ASP A 110 -3.21 21.77 -2.85
N ALA A 111 -2.15 21.33 -2.16
CA ALA A 111 -0.79 21.22 -2.67
C ALA A 111 -0.39 19.77 -2.98
N GLU A 112 0.49 19.60 -3.98
CA GLU A 112 1.08 18.30 -4.31
C GLU A 112 1.87 17.72 -3.12
N LEU A 113 1.61 16.45 -2.77
CA LEU A 113 2.25 15.80 -1.64
C LEU A 113 3.61 15.23 -2.06
N PRO A 114 4.73 15.71 -1.48
CA PRO A 114 6.06 15.31 -1.91
C PRO A 114 6.44 13.89 -1.47
N ASP A 115 5.92 13.40 -0.34
CA ASP A 115 6.35 12.14 0.25
C ASP A 115 5.34 11.50 1.22
N ALA A 116 5.73 10.36 1.81
CA ALA A 116 4.96 9.63 2.81
C ALA A 116 4.74 10.39 4.12
N GLY A 117 5.64 11.30 4.49
CA GLY A 117 5.52 12.15 5.66
C GLY A 117 4.39 13.16 5.50
N SER A 118 4.24 13.75 4.32
CA SER A 118 3.12 14.64 4.00
C SER A 118 1.78 13.89 4.02
N VAL A 119 1.69 12.70 3.41
CA VAL A 119 0.49 11.83 3.50
C VAL A 119 0.14 11.54 4.97
N THR A 120 1.13 11.17 5.77
CA THR A 120 0.92 10.89 7.21
C THR A 120 0.44 12.12 7.98
N SER A 121 0.96 13.31 7.65
CA SER A 121 0.60 14.57 8.28
C SER A 121 -0.84 14.97 7.98
N VAL A 122 -1.29 14.86 6.73
CA VAL A 122 -2.69 15.11 6.33
C VAL A 122 -3.64 14.20 7.10
N MET A 123 -3.35 12.89 7.15
CA MET A 123 -4.16 11.94 7.90
C MET A 123 -4.18 12.25 9.41
N ALA A 124 -3.03 12.63 9.99
CA ALA A 124 -2.93 12.94 11.41
C ALA A 124 -3.66 14.24 11.80
N ALA A 125 -3.72 15.22 10.89
CA ALA A 125 -4.43 16.48 11.10
C ALA A 125 -5.94 16.29 11.31
N ALA A 126 -6.52 15.24 10.71
CA ALA A 126 -7.92 14.84 10.94
C ALA A 126 -8.18 14.23 12.33
N ARG A 127 -7.14 14.04 13.16
CA ARG A 127 -7.20 13.48 14.52
C ARG A 127 -7.95 12.14 14.60
N PRO A 128 -7.52 11.12 13.83
CA PRO A 128 -8.23 9.86 13.79
C PRO A 128 -8.22 9.14 15.13
N GLY A 129 -9.28 8.38 15.37
CA GLY A 129 -9.39 7.46 16.49
C GLY A 129 -8.90 6.04 16.16
N PRO A 130 -8.80 5.16 17.16
CA PRO A 130 -8.62 3.74 16.93
C PRO A 130 -9.81 3.18 16.16
N GLY A 131 -9.53 2.34 15.17
CA GLY A 131 -10.51 1.60 14.39
C GLY A 131 -10.60 0.13 14.81
N ASP A 132 -11.48 -0.59 14.13
CA ASP A 132 -11.64 -2.03 14.33
C ASP A 132 -10.41 -2.82 13.84
N SER A 133 -10.07 -3.88 14.57
CA SER A 133 -8.99 -4.83 14.30
C SER A 133 -9.46 -6.15 13.67
N SER A 134 -10.77 -6.30 13.42
CA SER A 134 -11.37 -7.50 12.80
C SER A 134 -10.72 -7.93 11.48
N THR A 135 -10.15 -6.99 10.71
CA THR A 135 -9.48 -7.29 9.44
C THR A 135 -8.10 -7.93 9.60
N ALA A 136 -7.52 -7.92 10.81
CA ALA A 136 -6.14 -8.34 11.03
C ALA A 136 -5.87 -9.81 10.63
N ALA A 137 -6.80 -10.72 10.93
CA ALA A 137 -6.68 -12.13 10.58
C ALA A 137 -6.69 -12.37 9.07
N GLN A 138 -7.52 -11.62 8.32
CA GLN A 138 -7.59 -11.71 6.87
C GLN A 138 -6.31 -11.17 6.22
N VAL A 139 -5.82 -10.02 6.69
CA VAL A 139 -4.54 -9.44 6.24
C VAL A 139 -3.38 -10.40 6.51
N PHE A 140 -3.34 -11.00 7.70
CA PHE A 140 -2.30 -11.98 8.04
C PHE A 140 -2.37 -13.22 7.15
N SER A 141 -3.57 -13.71 6.82
CA SER A 141 -3.75 -14.85 5.91
C SER A 141 -3.29 -14.53 4.49
N ARG A 142 -3.55 -13.32 3.98
CA ARG A 142 -3.02 -12.84 2.69
C ARG A 142 -1.51 -12.72 2.71
N PHE A 143 -0.93 -12.27 3.83
CA PHE A 143 0.51 -12.25 4.02
C PHE A 143 1.13 -13.65 3.97
N LEU A 144 0.56 -14.64 4.66
CA LEU A 144 1.07 -16.03 4.58
C LEU A 144 1.01 -16.58 3.15
N ARG A 145 -0.06 -16.27 2.41
CA ARG A 145 -0.14 -16.60 0.98
C ARG A 145 0.93 -15.89 0.17
N HIS A 146 1.23 -14.62 0.48
CA HIS A 146 2.30 -13.87 -0.16
C HIS A 146 3.67 -14.51 0.06
N LEU A 147 3.96 -15.00 1.28
CA LEU A 147 5.20 -15.73 1.56
C LEU A 147 5.34 -16.98 0.68
N GLY A 148 4.27 -17.74 0.50
CA GLY A 148 4.28 -18.90 -0.40
C GLY A 148 4.61 -18.55 -1.86
N TYR A 149 4.24 -17.34 -2.33
CA TYR A 149 4.67 -16.88 -3.66
C TYR A 149 6.16 -16.53 -3.72
N LEU A 150 6.76 -16.06 -2.62
CA LEU A 150 8.18 -15.74 -2.56
C LEU A 150 9.07 -16.98 -2.48
N GLU A 151 8.50 -18.13 -2.15
CA GLU A 151 9.20 -19.43 -2.16
C GLU A 151 9.35 -20.01 -3.58
N LEU A 152 8.62 -19.48 -4.56
CA LEU A 152 8.71 -19.93 -5.95
C LEU A 152 9.90 -19.26 -6.65
N GLU A 153 10.61 -20.04 -7.47
CA GLU A 153 11.70 -19.52 -8.30
C GLU A 153 11.14 -18.48 -9.29
N PRO A 154 11.71 -17.25 -9.35
CA PRO A 154 11.25 -16.24 -10.30
C PRO A 154 11.50 -16.69 -11.74
N VAL A 155 10.44 -16.69 -12.56
CA VAL A 155 10.52 -17.04 -14.00
C VAL A 155 10.18 -15.82 -14.85
N THR A 156 10.91 -15.62 -15.94
CA THR A 156 10.60 -14.64 -16.99
C THR A 156 10.08 -15.28 -18.28
N ALA A 157 9.83 -16.59 -18.25
CA ALA A 157 9.22 -17.31 -19.35
C ALA A 157 7.87 -16.67 -19.70
N PRO A 158 7.55 -16.54 -21.00
CA PRO A 158 6.29 -15.94 -21.42
C PRO A 158 5.13 -16.77 -20.88
N LEU A 159 4.23 -16.12 -20.14
CA LEU A 159 2.96 -16.70 -19.74
C LEU A 159 2.04 -16.69 -20.97
N PRO A 160 1.64 -17.86 -21.51
CA PRO A 160 0.75 -17.91 -22.67
C PRO A 160 -0.50 -17.05 -22.44
N GLU A 161 -1.08 -17.08 -21.24
CA GLU A 161 -2.27 -16.32 -20.90
C GLU A 161 -2.06 -14.80 -20.86
N MET A 162 -0.81 -14.32 -20.84
CA MET A 162 -0.53 -12.89 -20.95
C MET A 162 -0.53 -12.37 -22.39
N HIS A 163 -0.63 -13.25 -23.41
CA HIS A 163 -0.69 -12.83 -24.82
C HIS A 163 -1.95 -12.03 -25.15
N TRP A 164 -3.03 -12.15 -24.35
CA TRP A 164 -4.27 -11.41 -24.53
C TRP A 164 -4.17 -9.96 -24.04
N PHE A 165 -3.16 -9.64 -23.22
CA PHE A 165 -2.92 -8.28 -22.76
C PHE A 165 -1.94 -7.60 -23.72
N PRO A 166 -2.26 -6.39 -24.22
CA PRO A 166 -1.30 -5.64 -25.01
C PRO A 166 -0.07 -5.37 -24.13
N THR A 167 1.02 -6.08 -24.40
CA THR A 167 2.32 -5.76 -23.82
C THR A 167 2.65 -4.37 -24.33
N ALA A 168 2.67 -3.38 -23.44
CA ALA A 168 3.19 -2.07 -23.78
C ALA A 168 4.65 -2.29 -24.24
N GLY A 169 4.86 -2.30 -25.55
CA GLY A 169 6.20 -2.35 -26.12
C GLY A 169 7.02 -1.21 -25.51
N ALA A 170 8.30 -1.49 -25.24
CA ALA A 170 9.24 -0.46 -24.84
C ALA A 170 9.09 0.74 -25.76
N VAL A 171 8.71 1.89 -25.20
CA VAL A 171 8.71 3.16 -25.93
C VAL A 171 10.17 3.46 -26.22
N ALA A 172 10.55 3.41 -27.49
CA ALA A 172 11.85 3.84 -27.99
C ALA A 172 11.99 5.36 -27.91
#